data_AF-A0A4S8NDP6-F1
#
_entry.id   AF-A0A4S8NDP6-F1
#
_cell.length_a   1.000
_cell.length_b   1.000
_cell.length_c   1.000
_cell.angle_alpha   90.00
_cell.angle_beta   90.00
_cell.angle_gamma   90.00
#
_symmetry.space_group_name_H-M   'P 1'
#
loop_
_entity.id
_entity.type
_entity.pdbx_description
1 polymer ?
#
loop_
_entity_poly.entity_id
_entity_poly.type
_entity_poly.pdbx_seq_one_letter_code
_entity_poly.pdbx_strand_id
1 'polypeptide(L)'
;MTDGHRAVRRRDRPAPRSLPLRRAPAQQLPQGRHRRGLRGRAPARGRRPPGTRVGLKLLSGVDEQLFRKILERSERLRTARHPHLAVHVDSFVGPPLSAHGVAEEDADLFYSAHVWVDGTSMRDQEPAPPEVVLAWLGQVASALDHLHTLPDGGFARRDVRAGNVIVRPDGTAVLMGPGR
;
A
#
# COMPACT_ATOMS: atom_id res chain seq x y z
N MET A 1 84.48 -10.20 -7.87
CA MET A 1 83.30 -10.89 -8.45
C MET A 1 82.17 -10.76 -7.47
N THR A 2 81.25 -9.86 -7.80
CA THR A 2 80.10 -9.43 -7.02
C THR A 2 78.95 -10.41 -7.23
N ASP A 3 78.34 -10.91 -6.17
CA ASP A 3 77.04 -11.56 -6.27
C ASP A 3 76.08 -11.00 -5.22
N GLY A 4 75.00 -10.41 -5.72
CA GLY A 4 74.06 -9.60 -4.97
C GLY A 4 72.77 -10.35 -4.72
N HIS A 5 72.50 -10.70 -3.46
CA HIS A 5 71.18 -11.16 -3.04
C HIS A 5 70.36 -9.99 -2.48
N ARG A 6 69.45 -9.48 -3.32
CA ARG A 6 68.46 -8.46 -2.98
C ARG A 6 67.20 -9.13 -2.44
N ALA A 7 66.95 -8.98 -1.13
CA ALA A 7 65.73 -9.44 -0.49
C ALA A 7 64.51 -8.60 -0.93
N VAL A 8 63.52 -9.25 -1.55
CA VAL A 8 62.23 -8.65 -1.91
C VAL A 8 61.29 -8.74 -0.71
N ARG A 9 61.05 -7.62 -0.03
CA ARG A 9 59.99 -7.51 0.99
C ARG A 9 58.63 -7.58 0.30
N ARG A 10 57.85 -8.64 0.58
CA ARG A 10 56.41 -8.66 0.31
C ARG A 10 55.74 -7.57 1.15
N ARG A 11 55.10 -6.60 0.51
CA ARG A 11 54.18 -5.68 1.18
C ARG A 11 52.84 -6.39 1.31
N ASP A 12 52.40 -6.59 2.56
CA ASP A 12 51.04 -7.01 2.87
C ASP A 12 50.04 -5.98 2.31
N ARG A 13 49.09 -6.46 1.51
CA ARG A 13 47.90 -5.70 1.13
C ARG A 13 46.95 -5.68 2.33
N PRO A 14 46.55 -4.52 2.86
CA PRO A 14 45.45 -4.47 3.82
C PRO A 14 44.13 -4.87 3.12
N ALA A 15 43.32 -5.67 3.82
CA ALA A 15 41.98 -6.06 3.40
C ALA A 15 41.07 -4.83 3.18
N PRO A 16 40.09 -4.90 2.26
CA PRO A 16 39.16 -3.80 2.05
C PRO A 16 38.31 -3.55 3.30
N ARG A 17 38.36 -2.31 3.81
CA ARG A 17 37.46 -1.83 4.86
C ARG A 17 36.03 -1.82 4.33
N SER A 18 35.16 -2.59 4.96
CA SER A 18 33.71 -2.53 4.80
C SER A 18 33.23 -1.14 5.19
N LEU A 19 32.71 -0.39 4.20
CA LEU A 19 32.01 0.86 4.43
C LEU A 19 30.64 0.54 5.07
N PRO A 20 30.24 1.24 6.15
CA PRO A 20 28.88 1.12 6.65
C PRO A 20 27.91 1.69 5.62
N LEU A 21 26.93 0.88 5.23
CA LEU A 21 25.73 1.32 4.50
C LEU A 21 25.07 2.45 5.30
N ARG A 22 25.27 3.70 4.86
CA ARG A 22 24.47 4.83 5.32
C ARG A 22 23.02 4.55 4.92
N ARG A 23 22.18 4.20 5.89
CA ARG A 23 20.73 4.29 5.74
C ARG A 23 20.40 5.74 5.39
N ALA A 24 19.88 5.97 4.19
CA ALA A 24 19.26 7.24 3.86
C ALA A 24 18.11 7.49 4.86
N PRO A 25 17.96 8.70 5.42
CA PRO A 25 16.84 9.01 6.29
C PRO A 25 15.55 8.84 5.50
N ALA A 26 14.59 8.12 6.07
CA ALA A 26 13.24 8.03 5.54
C ALA A 26 12.66 9.45 5.49
N GLN A 27 12.64 10.06 4.31
CA GLN A 27 11.87 11.28 4.11
C GLN A 27 10.40 10.91 4.30
N GLN A 28 9.84 11.31 5.44
CA GLN A 28 8.40 11.38 5.61
C GLN A 28 7.87 12.36 4.58
N LEU A 29 7.34 11.82 3.48
CA LEU A 29 6.53 12.60 2.56
C LEU A 29 5.39 13.22 3.37
N PRO A 30 5.14 14.53 3.23
CA PRO A 30 4.08 15.20 3.98
C PRO A 30 2.74 14.51 3.67
N GLN A 31 2.05 14.08 4.72
CA GLN A 31 0.64 13.69 4.64
C GLN A 31 -0.19 14.98 4.49
N GLY A 32 -0.12 15.58 3.31
CA GLY A 32 -0.69 16.89 3.01
C GLY A 32 -1.42 16.87 1.67
N ARG A 33 -2.73 17.06 1.75
CA ARG A 33 -3.70 17.38 0.70
C ARG A 33 -3.09 17.88 -0.62
N HIS A 34 -3.20 17.09 -1.70
CA HIS A 34 -3.54 17.62 -3.02
C HIS A 34 -4.25 16.57 -3.89
N ARG A 35 -5.43 16.99 -4.35
CA ARG A 35 -6.42 16.28 -5.15
C ARG A 35 -6.03 16.31 -6.63
N ARG A 36 -5.73 15.16 -7.24
CA ARG A 36 -5.94 14.87 -8.68
C ARG A 36 -5.75 13.37 -8.90
N GLY A 37 -6.75 12.71 -9.47
CA GLY A 37 -6.70 11.27 -9.75
C GLY A 37 -5.62 10.97 -10.78
N LEU A 38 -4.55 10.28 -10.34
CA LEU A 38 -3.52 9.76 -11.24
C LEU A 38 -4.08 8.51 -11.94
N ARG A 39 -4.19 8.58 -13.28
CA ARG A 39 -4.61 7.46 -14.12
C ARG A 39 -3.42 6.53 -14.36
N GLY A 40 -3.29 5.47 -13.56
CA GLY A 40 -2.42 4.32 -13.88
C GLY A 40 -3.23 3.21 -14.57
N ARG A 41 -2.71 2.61 -15.65
CA ARG A 41 -3.27 1.38 -16.22
C ARG A 41 -2.70 0.18 -15.46
N ALA A 42 -3.53 -0.45 -14.62
CA ALA A 42 -3.20 -1.74 -14.01
C ALA A 42 -3.41 -2.88 -15.04
N PRO A 43 -2.53 -3.90 -15.10
CA PRO A 43 -2.75 -5.08 -15.94
C PRO A 43 -4.01 -5.83 -15.48
N ALA A 44 -4.99 -5.96 -16.39
CA ALA A 44 -6.34 -6.40 -16.07
C ALA A 44 -6.43 -7.92 -15.80
N ARG A 45 -6.28 -8.34 -14.54
CA ARG A 45 -6.87 -9.60 -14.06
C ARG A 45 -8.11 -9.26 -13.24
N GLY A 46 -9.28 -9.36 -13.88
CA GLY A 46 -10.59 -8.97 -13.36
C GLY A 46 -11.19 -7.77 -14.11
N ARG A 47 -12.03 -8.02 -15.10
CA ARG A 47 -12.64 -6.97 -15.94
C ARG A 47 -13.60 -6.10 -15.11
N ARG A 48 -13.09 -4.98 -14.60
CA ARG A 48 -13.92 -3.81 -14.27
C ARG A 48 -14.25 -3.04 -15.56
N PRO A 49 -15.38 -2.32 -15.63
CA PRO A 49 -15.68 -1.48 -16.78
C PRO A 49 -14.54 -0.49 -17.04
N PRO A 50 -14.16 -0.27 -18.32
CA PRO A 50 -13.23 0.80 -18.68
C PRO A 50 -13.67 2.13 -18.04
N GLY A 51 -12.70 2.88 -17.50
CA GLY A 51 -12.98 4.17 -16.84
C GLY A 51 -13.33 4.11 -15.35
N THR A 52 -13.35 2.93 -14.73
CA THR A 52 -13.49 2.81 -13.27
C THR A 52 -12.37 3.58 -12.56
N ARG A 53 -12.73 4.56 -11.71
CA ARG A 53 -11.78 5.27 -10.86
C ARG A 53 -11.30 4.34 -9.75
N VAL A 54 -9.99 4.36 -9.50
CA VAL A 54 -9.36 3.56 -8.44
C VAL A 54 -8.52 4.44 -7.53
N GLY A 55 -8.47 4.09 -6.25
CA GLY A 55 -7.46 4.57 -5.32
C GLY A 55 -6.23 3.66 -5.39
N LEU A 56 -5.05 4.25 -5.54
CA LEU A 56 -3.77 3.53 -5.51
C LEU A 56 -3.08 3.79 -4.17
N LYS A 57 -2.63 2.70 -3.55
CA LYS A 57 -1.85 2.74 -2.31
C LYS A 57 -0.47 2.17 -2.57
N LEU A 58 0.56 2.96 -2.27
CA LEU A 58 1.95 2.51 -2.25
C LEU A 58 2.21 1.70 -0.96
N LEU A 59 2.76 0.49 -1.13
CA LEU A 59 3.08 -0.44 -0.05
C LEU A 59 4.57 -0.32 0.32
N SER A 60 4.96 0.78 0.97
CA SER A 60 6.38 0.97 1.32
C SER A 60 6.81 0.04 2.45
N GLY A 61 8.07 -0.42 2.41
CA GLY A 61 8.63 -1.36 3.39
C GLY A 61 8.18 -2.80 3.18
N VAL A 62 7.55 -3.10 2.05
CA VAL A 62 7.21 -4.45 1.62
C VAL A 62 8.35 -4.96 0.73
N ASP A 63 8.84 -6.16 1.02
CA ASP A 63 9.74 -6.90 0.14
C ASP A 63 8.93 -7.86 -0.77
N GLU A 64 9.61 -8.53 -1.70
CA GLU A 64 8.97 -9.45 -2.64
C GLU A 64 8.28 -10.64 -1.95
N GLN A 65 8.82 -11.16 -0.85
CA GLN A 65 8.24 -12.29 -0.14
C GLN A 65 6.94 -11.89 0.55
N LEU A 66 6.93 -10.74 1.22
CA LEU A 66 5.73 -10.17 1.82
C LEU A 66 4.72 -9.77 0.75
N PHE A 67 5.17 -9.24 -0.39
CA PHE A 67 4.29 -8.91 -1.51
C PHE A 67 3.60 -10.14 -2.09
N ARG A 68 4.28 -11.27 -2.22
CA ARG A 68 3.65 -12.55 -2.62
C ARG A 68 2.53 -12.98 -1.66
N LYS A 69 2.74 -12.84 -0.34
CA LYS A 69 1.68 -13.10 0.65
C LYS A 69 0.52 -12.11 0.53
N ILE A 70 0.79 -10.86 0.17
CA ILE A 70 -0.25 -9.86 -0.11
C ILE A 70 -1.04 -10.28 -1.35
N LEU A 71 -0.37 -10.67 -2.44
CA LEU A 71 -1.00 -11.17 -3.68
C LEU A 71 -1.97 -12.32 -3.42
N GLU A 72 -1.52 -13.34 -2.70
CA GLU A 72 -2.35 -14.50 -2.32
C GLU A 72 -3.60 -14.09 -1.52
N ARG A 73 -3.44 -13.14 -0.59
CA ARG A 73 -4.56 -12.61 0.21
C ARG A 73 -5.49 -11.72 -0.61
N SER A 74 -4.96 -10.94 -1.54
CA SER A 74 -5.75 -10.05 -2.37
C SER A 74 -6.73 -10.78 -3.28
N GLU A 75 -6.38 -11.96 -3.79
CA GLU A 75 -7.31 -12.74 -4.62
C GLU A 75 -8.56 -13.15 -3.82
N ARG A 76 -8.41 -13.50 -2.55
CA ARG A 76 -9.54 -13.77 -1.65
C ARG A 76 -10.35 -12.52 -1.34
N LEU A 77 -9.68 -11.39 -1.12
CA LEU A 77 -10.37 -10.12 -0.91
C LEU A 77 -11.09 -9.60 -2.16
N ARG A 78 -10.64 -9.99 -3.36
CA ARG A 78 -11.29 -9.61 -4.62
C ARG A 78 -12.67 -10.22 -4.77
N THR A 79 -13.04 -11.26 -4.05
CA THR A 79 -14.41 -11.84 -4.09
C THR A 79 -15.29 -11.36 -2.94
N ALA A 80 -14.71 -10.84 -1.85
CA ALA A 80 -15.45 -10.21 -0.75
C ALA A 80 -16.21 -8.97 -1.26
N ARG A 81 -17.54 -9.05 -1.31
CA ARG A 81 -18.44 -8.00 -1.81
C ARG A 81 -19.42 -7.65 -0.72
N HIS A 82 -19.29 -6.43 -0.21
CA HIS A 82 -20.15 -5.91 0.83
C HIS A 82 -20.37 -4.40 0.63
N PRO A 83 -21.59 -3.86 0.84
CA PRO A 83 -21.88 -2.43 0.62
C PRO A 83 -20.99 -1.49 1.44
N HIS A 84 -20.57 -1.93 2.63
CA HIS A 84 -19.73 -1.17 3.57
C HIS A 84 -18.24 -1.54 3.50
N LEU A 85 -17.81 -2.25 2.46
CA LEU A 85 -16.41 -2.63 2.22
C LEU A 85 -15.93 -2.12 0.86
N ALA A 86 -14.80 -1.42 0.85
CA ALA A 86 -14.17 -0.99 -0.40
C ALA A 86 -13.68 -2.21 -1.16
N VAL A 87 -13.99 -2.23 -2.46
CA VAL A 87 -13.67 -3.36 -3.28
C VAL A 87 -12.20 -3.32 -3.69
N HIS A 88 -11.43 -4.33 -3.29
CA HIS A 88 -10.08 -4.53 -3.78
C HIS A 88 -10.12 -4.86 -5.28
N VAL A 89 -9.25 -4.21 -6.05
CA VAL A 89 -9.15 -4.37 -7.51
C VAL A 89 -7.99 -5.28 -7.83
N ASP A 90 -6.78 -4.92 -7.41
CA ASP A 90 -5.56 -5.64 -7.76
C ASP A 90 -4.39 -5.22 -6.86
N SER A 91 -3.35 -6.05 -6.76
CA SER A 91 -2.06 -5.67 -6.21
C SER A 91 -0.98 -5.99 -7.24
N PHE A 92 -0.11 -5.04 -7.56
CA PHE A 92 0.86 -5.18 -8.66
C PHE A 92 2.19 -4.47 -8.38
N VAL A 93 3.21 -4.85 -9.12
CA VAL A 93 4.50 -4.14 -9.17
C VAL A 93 4.46 -3.16 -10.34
N GLY A 94 4.94 -1.95 -10.14
CA GLY A 94 5.04 -0.97 -11.21
C GLY A 94 6.06 0.12 -10.92
N PRO A 95 6.34 0.97 -11.92
CA PRO A 95 7.26 2.08 -11.75
C PRO A 95 6.68 3.13 -10.80
N PRO A 96 7.51 4.05 -10.28
CA PRO A 96 7.04 5.16 -9.47
C PRO A 96 6.02 6.01 -10.24
N LEU A 97 4.93 6.38 -9.56
CA LEU A 97 3.94 7.29 -10.15
C LEU A 97 4.46 8.72 -10.08
N SER A 98 4.75 9.34 -11.23
CA SER A 98 5.07 10.76 -11.30
C SER A 98 3.88 11.55 -11.87
N ALA A 99 3.63 12.74 -11.30
CA ALA A 99 2.56 13.63 -11.78
C ALA A 99 2.83 14.17 -13.20
N HIS A 100 4.08 14.09 -13.67
CA HIS A 100 4.56 14.69 -14.91
C HIS A 100 5.08 13.66 -15.93
N GLY A 101 4.79 12.37 -15.73
CA GLY A 101 4.92 11.35 -16.77
C GLY A 101 6.31 10.76 -17.00
N VAL A 102 7.35 11.21 -16.29
CA VAL A 102 8.66 10.55 -16.29
C VAL A 102 9.03 10.23 -14.85
N ALA A 103 9.13 8.95 -14.52
CA ALA A 103 9.85 8.52 -13.33
C ALA A 103 11.28 8.25 -13.80
N GLU A 104 12.25 8.97 -13.23
CA GLU A 104 13.67 8.84 -13.61
C GLU A 104 14.35 7.61 -12.98
N GLU A 105 13.64 6.87 -12.12
CA GLU A 105 14.17 5.72 -11.41
C GLU A 105 13.52 4.41 -11.89
N ASP A 106 14.36 3.44 -12.25
CA ASP A 106 14.01 2.02 -12.51
C ASP A 106 13.63 1.26 -11.22
N ALA A 107 12.95 1.92 -10.29
CA ALA A 107 12.57 1.33 -9.01
C ALA A 107 11.20 0.65 -9.11
N ASP A 108 11.18 -0.67 -8.99
CA ASP A 108 9.94 -1.43 -8.86
C ASP A 108 9.29 -1.18 -7.48
N LEU A 109 8.08 -0.62 -7.50
CA LEU A 109 7.29 -0.32 -6.32
C LEU A 109 6.04 -1.21 -6.24
N PHE A 110 5.70 -1.62 -5.03
CA PHE A 110 4.53 -2.45 -4.76
C PHE A 110 3.29 -1.58 -4.54
N TYR A 111 2.22 -1.85 -5.29
CA TYR A 111 0.96 -1.13 -5.26
C TYR A 111 -0.21 -2.02 -4.89
N SER A 112 -1.23 -1.40 -4.27
CA SER A 112 -2.56 -1.99 -4.06
C SER A 112 -3.63 -1.03 -4.55
N ALA A 113 -4.51 -1.52 -5.42
CA ALA A 113 -5.61 -0.79 -6.03
C ALA A 113 -6.96 -1.20 -5.41
N HIS A 114 -7.83 -0.22 -5.20
CA HIS A 114 -9.22 -0.43 -4.79
C HIS A 114 -10.15 0.49 -5.55
N VAL A 115 -11.43 0.13 -5.68
CA VAL A 115 -12.44 0.99 -6.28
C VAL A 115 -12.48 2.30 -5.49
N TRP A 116 -12.44 3.42 -6.21
CA TRP A 116 -12.51 4.74 -5.60
C TRP A 116 -13.86 4.91 -4.87
N VAL A 117 -13.81 5.39 -3.64
CA VAL A 117 -14.98 5.70 -2.83
C VAL A 117 -15.01 7.22 -2.64
N ASP A 118 -16.03 7.88 -3.20
CA ASP A 118 -16.22 9.31 -2.98
C ASP A 118 -16.66 9.58 -1.53
N GLY A 119 -16.09 10.60 -0.91
CA GLY A 119 -16.39 10.96 0.47
C GLY A 119 -15.19 11.52 1.20
N THR A 120 -15.31 11.61 2.53
CA THR A 120 -14.28 12.10 3.43
C THR A 120 -13.98 11.05 4.48
N SER A 121 -12.72 10.94 4.91
CA SER A 121 -12.36 10.03 6.00
C SER A 121 -13.18 10.35 7.26
N MET A 122 -13.64 9.32 7.97
CA MET A 122 -14.31 9.47 9.26
C MET A 122 -13.47 10.26 10.27
N ARG A 123 -12.13 10.14 10.20
CA ARG A 123 -11.22 10.94 11.04
C ARG A 123 -11.33 12.44 10.77
N ASP A 124 -11.61 12.81 9.54
CA ASP A 124 -11.60 14.19 9.07
C ASP A 124 -13.03 14.76 8.97
N GLN A 125 -14.03 14.08 9.55
CA GLN A 125 -15.40 14.58 9.69
C GLN A 125 -15.46 15.62 10.81
N GLU A 126 -16.37 16.58 10.66
CA GLU A 126 -16.79 17.40 11.79
C GLU A 126 -17.43 16.50 12.87
N PRO A 127 -17.35 16.88 14.16
CA PRO A 127 -18.02 16.14 15.22
C PRO A 127 -19.50 15.90 14.90
N ALA A 128 -19.87 14.62 14.82
CA ALA A 128 -21.23 14.20 14.50
C ALA A 128 -22.00 13.82 15.79
N PRO A 129 -23.33 13.90 15.78
CA PRO A 129 -24.16 13.39 16.87
C PRO A 129 -23.90 11.89 17.14
N PRO A 130 -23.99 11.43 18.41
CA PRO A 130 -23.70 10.04 18.77
C PRO A 130 -24.46 9.00 17.93
N GLU A 131 -25.73 9.25 17.60
CA GLU A 131 -26.56 8.38 16.78
C GLU A 131 -26.02 8.18 15.37
N VAL A 132 -25.43 9.23 14.78
CA VAL A 132 -24.78 9.16 13.46
C VAL A 132 -23.50 8.34 13.53
N VAL A 133 -22.70 8.56 14.57
CA VAL A 133 -21.47 7.79 14.80
C VAL A 133 -21.78 6.31 15.01
N LEU A 134 -22.81 6.00 15.81
CA LEU A 134 -23.26 4.62 16.03
C LEU A 134 -23.75 3.96 14.74
N ALA A 135 -24.46 4.68 13.87
CA ALA A 135 -24.86 4.18 12.56
C ALA A 135 -23.65 3.81 11.70
N TRP A 136 -22.61 4.66 11.65
CA TRP A 136 -21.38 4.35 10.94
C TRP A 136 -20.64 3.14 11.52
N LEU A 137 -20.56 3.04 12.85
CA LEU A 137 -19.93 1.89 13.53
C LEU A 137 -20.67 0.59 13.22
N GLY A 138 -22.01 0.61 13.16
CA GLY A 138 -22.82 -0.54 12.75
C GLY A 138 -22.48 -1.01 11.33
N GLN A 139 -22.32 -0.08 10.40
CA GLN A 139 -21.94 -0.38 9.01
C GLN A 139 -20.53 -0.97 8.91
N VAL A 140 -19.57 -0.43 9.67
CA VAL A 140 -18.20 -0.97 9.76
C VAL A 140 -18.20 -2.36 10.39
N ALA A 141 -18.97 -2.56 11.47
CA ALA A 141 -19.11 -3.85 12.13
C ALA A 141 -19.69 -4.91 11.17
N SER A 142 -20.73 -4.56 10.41
CA SER A 142 -21.30 -5.42 9.37
C SER A 142 -20.28 -5.81 8.29
N ALA A 143 -19.43 -4.87 7.84
CA ALA A 143 -18.35 -5.19 6.90
C ALA A 143 -17.29 -6.13 7.49
N LEU A 144 -16.95 -5.97 8.77
CA LEU A 144 -16.00 -6.83 9.47
C LEU A 144 -16.57 -8.23 9.69
N ASP A 145 -17.84 -8.34 10.07
CA ASP A 145 -18.54 -9.61 10.21
C ASP A 145 -18.53 -10.38 8.88
N HIS A 146 -18.84 -9.72 7.76
CA HIS A 146 -18.73 -10.31 6.43
C HIS A 146 -17.30 -10.80 6.11
N LEU A 147 -16.27 -10.03 6.46
CA LEU A 147 -14.88 -10.45 6.24
C LEU A 147 -14.50 -11.66 7.10
N HIS A 148 -14.96 -11.72 8.34
CA HIS A 148 -14.64 -12.80 9.27
C HIS A 148 -15.37 -14.11 8.93
N THR A 149 -16.49 -14.03 8.22
CA THR A 149 -17.34 -15.17 7.84
C THR A 149 -17.12 -15.67 6.41
N LEU A 150 -16.08 -15.19 5.72
CA LEU A 150 -15.75 -15.66 4.36
C LEU A 150 -15.53 -17.19 4.34
N PRO A 151 -16.07 -17.90 3.32
CA PRO A 151 -16.08 -19.36 3.27
C PRO A 151 -14.68 -19.99 3.19
N ASP A 152 -13.73 -19.31 2.53
CA ASP A 152 -12.35 -19.80 2.37
C ASP A 152 -11.46 -19.48 3.60
N GLY A 153 -12.09 -19.15 4.72
CA GLY A 153 -11.46 -18.69 5.96
C GLY A 153 -11.62 -17.17 6.13
N GLY A 154 -12.00 -16.76 7.34
CA GLY A 154 -12.17 -15.36 7.69
C GLY A 154 -10.90 -14.52 7.47
N PHE A 155 -11.09 -13.24 7.16
CA PHE A 155 -10.02 -12.28 6.96
C PHE A 155 -9.96 -11.25 8.08
N ALA A 156 -8.90 -11.29 8.88
CA ALA A 156 -8.67 -10.30 9.93
C ALA A 156 -8.07 -9.00 9.36
N ARG A 157 -8.80 -7.88 9.55
CA ARG A 157 -8.43 -6.59 8.96
C ARG A 157 -7.20 -5.90 9.58
N ARG A 158 -6.99 -6.09 10.89
CA ARG A 158 -5.87 -5.60 11.73
C ARG A 158 -5.67 -4.08 11.84
N ASP A 159 -6.05 -3.27 10.86
CA ASP A 159 -5.97 -1.80 10.94
C ASP A 159 -7.36 -1.18 10.74
N VAL A 160 -8.22 -1.34 11.75
CA VAL A 160 -9.54 -0.69 11.82
C VAL A 160 -9.39 0.59 12.64
N ARG A 161 -9.51 1.73 11.97
CA ARG A 161 -9.42 3.07 12.56
C ARG A 161 -10.20 4.06 11.71
N ALA A 162 -10.59 5.21 12.29
CA ALA A 162 -11.36 6.25 11.60
C ALA A 162 -10.70 6.72 10.28
N GLY A 163 -9.36 6.77 10.24
CA GLY A 163 -8.60 7.11 9.02
C GLY A 163 -8.80 6.15 7.84
N ASN A 164 -9.23 4.92 8.11
CA ASN A 164 -9.46 3.88 7.10
C ASN A 164 -10.94 3.66 6.78
N VAL A 165 -11.82 4.55 7.25
CA VAL A 165 -13.25 4.54 6.92
C VAL A 165 -13.57 5.81 6.16
N ILE A 166 -14.20 5.69 4.99
CA ILE A 166 -14.70 6.83 4.21
C ILE A 166 -16.19 6.93 4.45
N VAL A 167 -16.67 8.12 4.81
CA VAL A 167 -18.10 8.45 4.86
C VAL A 167 -18.46 9.15 3.56
N ARG A 168 -19.39 8.53 2.82
CA ARG A 168 -19.94 9.03 1.57
C ARG A 168 -20.88 10.23 1.81
N PRO A 169 -21.17 11.05 0.79
CA PRO A 169 -22.13 12.14 0.91
C PRO A 169 -23.54 11.72 1.32
N ASP A 170 -23.92 10.47 1.08
CA ASP A 170 -25.21 9.89 1.49
C ASP A 170 -25.24 9.40 2.96
N GLY A 171 -24.16 9.62 3.71
CA GLY A 171 -24.02 9.18 5.10
C GLY A 171 -23.51 7.74 5.25
N THR A 172 -23.25 7.02 4.16
CA THR A 172 -22.77 5.63 4.21
C THR A 172 -21.27 5.57 4.53
N ALA A 173 -20.91 4.84 5.57
CA ALA A 173 -19.54 4.48 5.91
C ALA A 173 -19.09 3.24 5.11
N VAL A 174 -17.86 3.33 4.59
CA VAL A 174 -17.19 2.28 3.84
C VAL A 174 -15.79 2.06 4.42
N LEU A 175 -15.52 0.83 4.86
CA LEU A 175 -14.20 0.41 5.30
C LEU A 175 -13.29 0.24 4.08
N MET A 176 -12.19 1.00 4.01
CA MET A 176 -11.25 1.00 2.86
C MET A 176 -10.44 -0.29 2.78
N GLY A 177 -9.46 -0.45 1.88
CA GLY A 177 -8.52 -1.61 1.83
C GLY A 177 -7.42 -1.55 2.90
N PRO A 178 -6.75 -2.67 3.24
CA PRO A 178 -5.89 -2.80 4.43
C PRO A 178 -4.90 -1.65 4.59
N GLY A 179 -4.82 -1.17 5.83
CA GLY A 179 -3.71 -0.37 6.36
C GLY A 179 -2.38 -1.06 6.21
N ARG A 180 -1.27 -0.40 6.53
CA ARG A 180 0.00 -1.12 6.62
C ARG A 180 -0.06 -2.16 7.74
#